data_AF-A0A1R1DCC5-F1
#
_entry.id   AF-A0A1R1DCC5-F1
#
_cell.length_a   1.000
_cell.length_b   1.000
_cell.length_c   1.000
_cell.angle_alpha   90.00
_cell.angle_beta   90.00
_cell.angle_gamma   90.00
#
_symmetry.space_group_name_H-M   'P 1'
#
loop_
_entity.id
_entity.type
_entity.pdbx_description
1 polymer ?
#
loop_
_entity_poly.entity_id
_entity_poly.type
_entity_poly.pdbx_seq_one_letter_code
_entity_poly.pdbx_strand_id
1 'polypeptide(L)'
;MRIRTYAICLYIIMVYWVSLHVPYMNALFFPTLGAFSLLFISRPFEKAEVRKIAFGAILSSVIGSLFVFWSSGVLSLLFTLLIVIFLINKFKWNAPPILAVSLIPFFTQPPLLWVIPLSVCGSLLGLLMTLSAASYVEKRFGTISLFPKKAINTESDSAM
;
A
#
# COMPACT_ATOMS: atom_id res chain seq x y z
N MET A 1 -0.24 9.26 -15.23
CA MET A 1 -1.48 8.76 -14.60
C MET A 1 -2.13 7.56 -15.30
N ARG A 2 -1.53 6.96 -16.35
CA ARG A 2 -2.07 5.69 -16.92
C ARG A 2 -1.26 4.48 -16.47
N ILE A 3 0.07 4.55 -16.51
CA ILE A 3 0.94 3.38 -16.31
C ILE A 3 0.91 2.87 -14.86
N ARG A 4 0.92 3.75 -13.85
CA ARG A 4 0.85 3.34 -12.44
C ARG A 4 -0.43 2.59 -12.08
N THR A 5 -1.57 3.04 -12.59
CA THR A 5 -2.86 2.39 -12.34
C THR A 5 -2.89 1.00 -12.94
N TYR A 6 -2.47 0.84 -14.21
CA TYR A 6 -2.38 -0.47 -14.84
C TYR A 6 -1.39 -1.38 -14.11
N ALA A 7 -0.25 -0.86 -13.66
CA ALA A 7 0.74 -1.62 -12.91
C ALA A 7 0.17 -2.12 -11.57
N ILE A 8 -0.58 -1.28 -10.85
CA ILE A 8 -1.28 -1.69 -9.62
C ILE A 8 -2.33 -2.76 -9.92
N CYS A 9 -3.18 -2.57 -10.93
CA CYS A 9 -4.20 -3.56 -11.27
C CYS A 9 -3.58 -4.91 -11.62
N LEU A 10 -2.50 -4.91 -12.42
CA LEU A 10 -1.76 -6.11 -12.77
C LEU A 10 -1.12 -6.75 -11.55
N TYR A 11 -0.56 -5.96 -10.63
CA TYR A 11 0.00 -6.45 -9.38
C TYR A 11 -1.05 -7.10 -8.48
N ILE A 12 -2.22 -6.46 -8.31
CA ILE A 12 -3.34 -7.01 -7.53
C ILE A 12 -3.79 -8.35 -8.12
N ILE A 13 -3.93 -8.44 -9.44
CA ILE A 13 -4.28 -9.70 -10.13
C ILE A 13 -3.20 -10.75 -9.92
N MET A 14 -1.93 -10.40 -10.04
CA MET A 14 -0.81 -11.31 -9.84
C MET A 14 -0.79 -11.86 -8.41
N VAL A 15 -0.91 -11.00 -7.40
CA VAL A 15 -0.91 -11.42 -5.99
C VAL A 15 -2.13 -12.29 -5.69
N TYR A 16 -3.30 -11.96 -6.24
CA TYR A 16 -4.49 -12.80 -6.12
C TYR A 16 -4.30 -14.17 -6.77
N TRP A 17 -3.71 -14.21 -7.97
CA TRP A 17 -3.42 -15.48 -8.65
C TRP A 17 -2.43 -16.35 -7.86
N VAL A 18 -1.38 -15.75 -7.28
CA VAL A 18 -0.43 -16.46 -6.41
C VAL A 18 -1.11 -16.98 -5.15
N SER A 19 -1.98 -16.15 -4.54
CA SER A 19 -2.77 -16.54 -3.37
C SER A 19 -3.63 -17.79 -3.64
N LEU A 20 -4.20 -17.93 -4.85
CA LEU A 20 -5.00 -19.10 -5.21
C LEU A 20 -4.18 -20.39 -5.33
N HIS A 21 -2.89 -20.29 -5.70
CA HIS A 21 -2.05 -21.47 -5.94
C HIS A 21 -1.29 -21.93 -4.70
N VAL A 22 -1.09 -21.06 -3.70
CA VAL A 22 -0.30 -21.38 -2.51
C VAL A 22 -1.18 -21.22 -1.25
N PRO A 23 -1.65 -22.31 -0.61
CA PRO A 23 -2.65 -22.26 0.46
C PRO A 23 -2.19 -21.50 1.73
N TYR A 24 -0.89 -21.32 1.94
CA TYR A 24 -0.32 -20.52 3.02
C TYR A 24 -0.15 -19.02 2.68
N MET A 25 -0.29 -18.66 1.40
CA MET A 25 -0.15 -17.28 0.91
C MET A 25 -1.48 -16.54 0.76
N ASN A 26 -2.58 -17.13 1.24
CA ASN A 26 -3.87 -16.45 1.31
C ASN A 26 -3.80 -15.13 2.10
N ALA A 27 -2.88 -15.05 3.05
CA ALA A 27 -2.62 -13.83 3.80
C ALA A 27 -1.86 -12.74 3.00
N LEU A 28 -1.31 -13.02 1.81
CA LEU A 28 -0.70 -12.01 0.94
C LEU A 28 -1.74 -11.10 0.31
N PHE A 29 -2.89 -11.66 -0.04
CA PHE A 29 -4.00 -10.92 -0.61
C PHE A 29 -4.99 -10.53 0.49
N PHE A 30 -4.87 -9.31 0.99
CA PHE A 30 -5.80 -8.76 1.97
C PHE A 30 -6.48 -7.51 1.41
N PRO A 31 -7.76 -7.25 1.72
CA PRO A 31 -8.50 -6.10 1.18
C PRO A 31 -7.79 -4.75 1.40
N THR A 32 -7.03 -4.62 2.49
CA THR A 32 -6.30 -3.39 2.80
C THR A 32 -5.08 -3.16 1.88
N LEU A 33 -4.63 -4.15 1.11
CA LEU A 33 -3.60 -4.00 0.08
C LEU A 33 -4.11 -3.13 -1.08
N GLY A 34 -5.38 -3.30 -1.46
CA GLY A 34 -6.04 -2.40 -2.40
C GLY A 34 -6.08 -0.96 -1.87
N ALA A 35 -6.36 -0.79 -0.58
CA ALA A 35 -6.36 0.52 0.06
C ALA A 35 -4.96 1.16 0.10
N PHE A 36 -3.89 0.41 0.38
CA PHE A 36 -2.51 0.92 0.26
C PHE A 36 -2.17 1.30 -1.18
N SER A 37 -2.62 0.49 -2.15
CA SER A 37 -2.36 0.74 -3.57
C SER A 37 -2.97 2.07 -4.02
N LEU A 38 -4.21 2.34 -3.62
CA LEU A 38 -4.86 3.64 -3.85
C LEU A 38 -4.20 4.78 -3.07
N LEU A 39 -3.82 4.55 -1.81
CA LEU A 39 -3.13 5.58 -1.03
C LEU A 39 -1.83 6.04 -1.71
N PHE A 40 -1.03 5.09 -2.20
CA PHE A 40 0.23 5.39 -2.86
C PHE A 40 0.07 5.98 -4.27
N ILE A 41 -1.07 5.76 -4.94
CA ILE A 41 -1.32 6.42 -6.24
C ILE A 41 -1.78 7.87 -6.08
N SER A 42 -2.56 8.15 -5.03
CA SER A 42 -3.14 9.47 -4.78
C SER A 42 -2.15 10.45 -4.14
N ARG A 43 -1.09 9.95 -3.48
CA ARG A 43 -0.08 10.79 -2.83
C ARG A 43 1.19 10.98 -3.68
N PRO A 44 1.86 12.15 -3.59
CA PRO A 44 3.18 12.31 -4.16
C PRO A 44 4.12 11.28 -3.54
N PHE A 45 4.90 10.62 -4.40
CA PHE A 45 5.72 9.45 -4.04
C PHE A 45 7.00 9.88 -3.31
N GLU A 46 6.84 10.45 -2.10
CA GLU A 46 7.98 10.74 -1.24
C GLU A 46 8.46 9.47 -0.56
N LYS A 47 9.67 9.02 -0.91
CA LYS A 47 10.27 7.79 -0.39
C LYS A 47 10.27 7.72 1.15
N ALA A 48 10.45 8.87 1.80
CA ALA A 48 10.45 8.97 3.26
C ALA A 48 9.06 8.69 3.86
N GLU A 49 7.99 9.23 3.28
CA GLU A 49 6.63 8.99 3.75
C GLU A 49 6.20 7.55 3.50
N VAL A 50 6.47 7.03 2.30
CA VAL A 50 6.16 5.66 1.91
C VAL A 50 6.82 4.67 2.86
N ARG A 51 8.09 4.87 3.20
CA ARG A 51 8.81 4.03 4.16
C ARG A 51 8.20 4.09 5.57
N LYS A 52 7.76 5.28 6.03
CA LYS A 52 7.07 5.42 7.33
C LYS A 52 5.76 4.64 7.35
N ILE A 53 4.97 4.73 6.28
CA ILE A 53 3.69 4.02 6.17
C ILE A 53 3.91 2.51 6.14
N ALA A 54 4.87 2.04 5.34
CA ALA A 54 5.20 0.62 5.24
C ALA A 54 5.68 0.06 6.59
N PHE A 55 6.57 0.78 7.27
CA PHE A 55 7.05 0.40 8.60
C PHE A 55 5.90 0.37 9.62
N GLY A 56 5.05 1.40 9.62
CA GLY A 56 3.87 1.46 10.47
C GLY A 56 2.93 0.28 10.24
N ALA A 57 2.65 -0.07 8.99
CA ALA A 57 1.81 -1.22 8.65
C ALA A 57 2.38 -2.55 9.15
N ILE A 58 3.68 -2.79 8.96
CA ILE A 58 4.34 -4.00 9.45
C ILE A 58 4.32 -4.04 10.98
N LEU A 59 4.69 -2.95 11.66
CA LEU A 59 4.71 -2.89 13.11
C LEU A 59 3.30 -3.07 13.71
N SER A 60 2.29 -2.43 13.13
CA SER A 60 0.90 -2.60 13.52
C SER A 60 0.40 -4.04 13.29
N SER A 61 0.83 -4.72 12.23
CA SER A 61 0.52 -6.13 12.01
C SER A 61 1.13 -7.05 13.08
N VAL A 62 2.34 -6.73 13.54
CA VAL A 62 3.03 -7.48 14.62
C VAL A 62 2.28 -7.29 15.93
N ILE A 63 1.88 -6.06 16.25
CA ILE A 63 1.10 -5.76 17.47
C ILE A 63 -0.21 -6.53 17.46
N GLY A 64 -0.98 -6.45 16.37
CA GLY A 64 -2.23 -7.20 16.25
C GLY A 64 -2.05 -8.71 16.38
N SER A 65 -0.97 -9.25 15.79
CA SER A 65 -0.67 -10.69 15.86
C SER A 65 -0.26 -11.13 17.27
N LEU A 66 0.50 -10.31 18.00
CA LEU A 66 0.87 -10.55 19.40
C LEU A 66 -0.35 -10.59 20.31
N PHE A 67 -1.26 -9.64 20.15
CA PHE A 67 -2.48 -9.55 20.96
C PHE A 67 -3.42 -10.73 20.69
N VAL A 68 -3.62 -11.11 19.43
CA VAL A 68 -4.42 -12.30 19.07
C VAL A 68 -3.81 -13.58 19.61
N PHE A 69 -2.49 -13.72 19.57
CA PHE A 69 -1.80 -14.89 20.11
C PHE A 69 -2.01 -15.04 21.62
N TRP A 70 -2.07 -13.93 22.36
CA TRP A 70 -2.38 -13.95 23.79
C TRP A 70 -3.87 -14.24 24.05
N SER A 71 -4.75 -13.52 23.36
CA SER A 71 -6.20 -13.67 23.49
C SER A 71 -6.89 -13.06 22.27
N SER A 72 -7.79 -13.81 21.63
CA SER A 72 -8.62 -13.32 20.54
C SER A 72 -9.87 -12.55 21.01
N GLY A 73 -9.94 -12.17 22.29
CA GLY A 73 -11.10 -11.50 22.88
C GLY A 73 -11.24 -10.01 22.54
N VAL A 74 -12.41 -9.45 22.85
CA VAL A 74 -12.76 -8.04 22.60
C VAL A 74 -11.80 -7.07 23.29
N LEU A 75 -11.33 -7.39 24.50
CA LEU A 75 -10.35 -6.57 25.22
C LEU A 75 -9.01 -6.48 24.49
N SER A 76 -8.56 -7.59 23.91
CA SER A 76 -7.32 -7.65 23.13
C SER A 76 -7.41 -6.79 21.86
N LEU A 77 -8.57 -6.82 21.21
CA LEU A 77 -8.88 -5.96 20.07
C LEU A 77 -8.88 -4.47 20.49
N LEU A 78 -9.52 -4.14 21.61
CA LEU A 78 -9.55 -2.77 22.14
C LEU A 78 -8.13 -2.25 22.42
N PHE A 79 -7.30 -3.02 23.11
CA PHE A 79 -5.91 -2.62 23.38
C PHE A 79 -5.09 -2.48 22.10
N THR A 80 -5.27 -3.38 21.12
CA THR A 80 -4.63 -3.28 19.80
C THR A 80 -5.00 -1.95 19.13
N LEU A 81 -6.30 -1.62 19.08
CA LEU A 81 -6.77 -0.36 18.50
C LEU A 81 -6.18 0.85 19.22
N LEU A 82 -6.23 0.89 20.55
CA LEU A 82 -5.70 2.00 21.34
C LEU A 82 -4.21 2.21 21.10
N ILE A 83 -3.42 1.13 21.14
CA ILE A 83 -1.97 1.18 20.92
C ILE A 83 -1.65 1.61 19.48
N VAL A 84 -2.33 1.03 18.49
CA VAL A 84 -2.06 1.34 17.08
C VAL A 84 -2.48 2.77 16.74
N ILE A 85 -3.63 3.24 17.22
CA ILE A 85 -4.07 4.64 17.05
C ILE A 85 -3.08 5.59 17.74
N PHE A 86 -2.63 5.25 18.95
CA PHE A 86 -1.60 6.03 19.64
C PHE A 86 -0.31 6.12 18.83
N LEU A 87 0.17 5.00 18.27
CA LEU A 87 1.37 4.97 17.43
C LEU A 87 1.18 5.75 16.13
N ILE A 88 0.03 5.61 15.47
CA ILE A 88 -0.33 6.36 14.26
C ILE A 88 -0.24 7.86 14.54
N ASN A 89 -0.83 8.32 15.65
CA ASN A 89 -0.81 9.73 16.03
C ASN A 89 0.59 10.21 16.46
N LYS A 90 1.30 9.42 17.26
CA LYS A 90 2.65 9.76 17.77
C LYS A 90 3.68 9.87 16.65
N PHE A 91 3.68 8.92 15.73
CA PHE A 91 4.62 8.87 14.62
C PHE A 91 4.11 9.57 13.34
N LYS A 92 2.89 10.12 13.39
CA LYS A 92 2.20 10.79 12.27
C LYS A 92 2.15 9.89 11.03
N TRP A 93 1.84 8.61 11.23
CA TRP A 93 1.61 7.68 10.14
C TRP A 93 0.23 7.96 9.54
N ASN A 94 0.14 8.98 8.70
CA ASN A 94 -1.10 9.53 8.13
C ASN A 94 -1.78 8.59 7.10
N ALA A 95 -1.98 7.32 7.44
CA ALA A 95 -2.50 6.28 6.55
C ALA A 95 -3.54 5.41 7.29
N PRO A 96 -4.85 5.61 7.01
CA PRO A 96 -5.93 4.77 7.53
C PRO A 96 -5.72 3.25 7.34
N PRO A 97 -5.14 2.77 6.23
CA PRO A 97 -4.91 1.33 6.03
C PRO A 97 -4.05 0.66 7.12
N ILE A 98 -3.20 1.40 7.84
CA ILE A 98 -2.34 0.84 8.91
C ILE A 98 -3.17 0.25 10.04
N LEU A 99 -4.22 0.95 10.45
CA LEU A 99 -5.12 0.45 11.49
C LEU A 99 -5.79 -0.84 11.04
N ALA A 100 -6.30 -0.86 9.81
CA ALA A 100 -6.98 -2.03 9.26
C ALA A 100 -6.05 -3.25 9.15
N VAL A 101 -4.74 -3.05 8.89
CA VAL A 101 -3.74 -4.13 8.91
C VAL A 101 -3.58 -4.77 10.29
N SER A 102 -3.60 -3.99 11.37
CA SER A 102 -3.52 -4.56 12.73
C SER A 102 -4.70 -5.46 13.09
N LEU A 103 -5.82 -5.34 12.37
CA LEU A 103 -7.02 -6.13 12.63
C LEU A 103 -7.05 -7.45 11.85
N ILE A 104 -6.23 -7.60 10.81
CA ILE A 104 -6.17 -8.83 9.99
C ILE A 104 -6.00 -10.10 10.85
N PRO A 105 -5.10 -10.15 11.86
CA PRO A 105 -4.92 -11.34 12.67
C PRO A 105 -6.18 -11.76 13.45
N PHE A 106 -7.03 -10.80 13.85
CA PHE A 106 -8.26 -11.09 14.60
C PHE A 106 -9.29 -11.83 13.76
N PHE A 107 -9.29 -11.62 12.44
CA PHE A 107 -10.21 -12.27 11.50
C PHE A 107 -9.65 -13.54 10.88
N THR A 108 -8.33 -13.67 10.80
CA THR A 108 -7.68 -14.80 10.11
C THR A 108 -7.18 -15.90 11.06
N GLN A 109 -7.03 -15.59 12.36
CA GLN A 109 -6.57 -16.51 13.40
C GLN A 109 -5.44 -17.45 12.95
N PRO A 110 -4.32 -16.90 12.46
CA PRO A 110 -3.24 -17.69 11.89
C PRO A 110 -2.60 -18.59 12.97
N PRO A 111 -2.18 -19.82 12.62
CA PRO A 111 -1.52 -20.72 13.57
C PRO A 111 -0.12 -20.24 13.98
N LEU A 112 0.47 -19.34 13.20
CA LEU A 112 1.82 -18.81 13.40
C LEU A 112 1.79 -17.28 13.44
N LEU A 113 2.39 -16.71 14.48
CA LEU A 113 2.43 -15.27 14.74
C LEU A 113 3.04 -14.46 13.59
N TRP A 114 3.99 -15.06 12.86
CA TRP A 114 4.76 -14.40 11.81
C TRP A 114 4.12 -14.39 10.42
N VAL A 115 3.06 -15.17 10.20
CA VAL A 115 2.47 -15.31 8.85
C VAL A 115 1.90 -13.99 8.35
N ILE A 116 1.14 -13.27 9.18
CA ILE A 116 0.54 -11.99 8.78
C ILE A 116 1.62 -10.91 8.61
N PRO A 117 2.56 -10.68 9.56
CA PRO A 117 3.61 -9.69 9.36
C PRO A 117 4.48 -9.93 8.14
N LEU A 118 4.87 -11.19 7.86
CA LEU A 118 5.63 -11.51 6.65
C LEU A 118 4.79 -11.26 5.39
N SER A 119 3.52 -11.61 5.41
CA SER A 119 2.64 -11.42 4.26
C SER A 119 2.43 -9.93 3.95
N VAL A 120 2.19 -9.11 4.99
CA VAL A 120 2.10 -7.65 4.88
C VAL A 120 3.41 -7.06 4.37
N CYS A 121 4.55 -7.52 4.89
CA CYS A 121 5.87 -7.05 4.46
C CYS A 121 6.12 -7.38 2.98
N GLY A 122 5.94 -8.65 2.58
CA GLY A 122 6.15 -9.10 1.21
C GLY A 122 5.23 -8.40 0.22
N SER A 123 3.94 -8.24 0.58
CA SER A 123 2.97 -7.62 -0.29
C SER A 123 3.13 -6.10 -0.41
N LEU A 124 3.60 -5.42 0.65
CA LEU A 124 4.00 -4.01 0.55
C LEU A 124 5.27 -3.85 -0.28
N LEU A 125 6.28 -4.69 -0.06
CA LEU A 125 7.51 -4.65 -0.86
C LEU A 125 7.24 -4.85 -2.35
N GLY A 126 6.43 -5.85 -2.72
CA GLY A 126 6.02 -6.09 -4.10
C GLY A 126 5.26 -4.90 -4.70
N LEU A 127 4.37 -4.27 -3.93
CA LEU A 127 3.64 -3.09 -4.36
C LEU A 127 4.58 -1.90 -4.61
N LEU A 128 5.51 -1.65 -3.68
CA LEU A 128 6.49 -0.58 -3.79
C LEU A 128 7.46 -0.79 -4.96
N MET A 129 7.91 -2.03 -5.17
CA MET A 129 8.72 -2.39 -6.33
C MET A 129 7.96 -2.13 -7.63
N THR A 130 6.70 -2.56 -7.71
CA THR A 130 5.86 -2.34 -8.89
C THR A 130 5.67 -0.86 -9.19
N LEU A 131 5.37 -0.06 -8.16
CA LEU A 131 5.20 1.39 -8.30
C LEU A 131 6.50 2.11 -8.66
N SER A 132 7.63 1.66 -8.13
CA SER A 132 8.96 2.17 -8.48
C SER A 132 9.30 1.85 -9.94
N ALA A 133 9.04 0.61 -10.39
CA ALA A 133 9.23 0.20 -11.78
C ALA A 133 8.34 1.00 -12.72
N ALA A 134 7.05 1.13 -12.40
CA ALA A 134 6.11 1.96 -13.17
C ALA A 134 6.58 3.43 -13.26
N SER A 135 7.08 3.99 -12.16
CA SER A 135 7.61 5.35 -12.13
C SER A 135 8.90 5.50 -12.94
N TYR A 136 9.76 4.48 -12.96
CA TYR A 136 10.98 4.46 -13.78
C TYR A 136 10.65 4.38 -15.27
N VAL A 137 9.70 3.52 -15.65
CA VAL A 137 9.18 3.41 -17.01
C VAL A 137 8.54 4.72 -17.45
N GLU A 138 7.69 5.33 -16.62
CA GLU A 138 7.10 6.65 -16.90
C GLU A 138 8.17 7.72 -17.14
N LYS A 139 9.25 7.75 -16.35
CA LYS A 139 10.35 8.69 -16.58
C LYS A 139 11.06 8.43 -17.91
N ARG A 140 11.38 7.16 -18.22
CA ARG A 140 12.11 6.78 -19.43
C ARG A 140 11.30 7.04 -20.70
N PHE A 141 9.99 6.76 -20.67
CA PHE A 141 9.08 7.10 -21.78
C PHE A 141 8.73 8.59 -21.84
N GLY A 142 8.68 9.29 -20.70
CA GLY A 142 8.52 10.74 -20.65
C GLY A 142 9.68 11.50 -21.28
N THR A 143 10.91 10.98 -21.16
CA THR A 143 12.09 11.51 -21.88
C THR A 143 12.02 11.26 -23.39
N ILE A 144 11.36 10.18 -23.83
CA ILE A 144 11.12 9.89 -25.26
C ILE A 144 9.97 10.74 -25.82
N SER A 145 9.03 11.18 -24.99
CA SER A 145 7.96 12.11 -25.37
C SER A 145 8.45 13.57 -25.41
N LEU A 146 9.53 13.83 -26.15
CA LEU A 146 9.76 15.12 -26.81
C LEU A 146 8.73 15.25 -27.96
N PHE A 147 7.44 15.37 -27.62
CA PHE A 147 6.48 15.96 -28.54
C PHE A 147 6.42 17.45 -28.21
N PRO A 148 6.68 18.33 -29.20
CA PRO A 148 6.74 19.75 -28.97
C PRO A 148 5.37 20.18 -28.46
N LYS A 149 5.39 20.94 -27.37
CA LYS A 149 4.27 21.77 -26.95
C LYS A 149 3.93 22.63 -28.17
N LYS A 150 2.92 22.23 -28.95
CA LYS A 150 2.39 23.03 -30.05
C LYS A 150 1.99 24.36 -29.44
N ALA A 151 2.82 25.37 -29.66
CA ALA A 151 2.48 26.75 -29.36
C ALA A 151 1.20 27.02 -30.14
N ILE A 152 0.09 27.15 -29.41
CA ILE A 152 -1.11 27.74 -29.96
C ILE A 152 -0.74 29.22 -30.09
N ASN A 153 -0.18 29.58 -31.26
CA ASN A 153 -0.18 30.96 -31.72
C ASN A 153 -1.66 31.31 -31.98
N THR A 154 -2.30 31.95 -31.01
CA THR A 154 -3.42 32.84 -31.30
C THR A 154 -2.85 34.09 -31.92
N GLU A 155 -2.60 34.03 -33.23
CA GLU A 155 -2.48 35.17 -34.12
C GLU A 155 -3.79 35.24 -34.93
N SER A 156 -4.60 36.23 -34.58
CA SER A 156 -5.84 36.74 -35.23
C SER A 156 -6.63 37.42 -34.11
N ASP A 157 -6.81 38.74 -34.01
CA ASP A 157 -6.74 39.80 -35.00
C ASP A 157 -6.27 41.12 -34.36
N SER A 158 -5.45 41.88 -35.08
CA SER A 158 -5.44 43.34 -34.99
C SER A 158 -6.20 43.91 -36.20
N ALA A 159 -6.83 45.07 -36.01
CA ALA A 159 -7.59 45.88 -36.98
C ALA A 159 -9.07 45.44 -37.13
N MET A 160 -10.08 46.27 -36.89
CA MET A 160 -10.22 47.74 -36.91
C MET A 160 -11.11 48.22 -35.76
#